data_AF-A0A972BT08-F1
#
_entry.id   AF-A0A972BT08-F1
#
_cell.length_a   1.000
_cell.length_b   1.000
_cell.length_c   1.000
_cell.angle_alpha   90.00
_cell.angle_beta   90.00
_cell.angle_gamma   90.00
#
_symmetry.space_group_name_H-M   'P 1'
#
loop_
_entity.id
_entity.type
_entity.pdbx_description
1 polymer ?
#
loop_
_entity_poly.entity_id
_entity_poly.type
_entity_poly.pdbx_seq_one_letter_code
_entity_poly.pdbx_strand_id
1 'polypeptide(L)'
;MTPQQFENLRDEFLTHEARILDWKRGEYSPNEDRLQNFREVAALTGLRLSEVALIWLLKHIQSIALAVRTGNYTWAWTTEGGEGLKQRIADARNYLLLLAACLEEEGGQNV
;
A
#
# COMPACT_ATOMS: atom_id res chain seq x y z
N MET A 1 -5.51 21.75 -13.57
CA MET A 1 -5.96 21.49 -12.19
C MET A 1 -5.84 22.78 -11.40
N THR A 2 -6.91 23.24 -10.75
CA THR A 2 -6.86 24.38 -9.82
C THR A 2 -6.41 23.90 -8.43
N PRO A 3 -5.99 24.81 -7.51
CA PRO A 3 -5.67 24.43 -6.15
C PRO A 3 -6.80 23.63 -5.47
N GLN A 4 -8.05 24.11 -5.55
CA GLN A 4 -9.20 23.40 -4.98
C GLN A 4 -9.40 21.99 -5.57
N GLN A 5 -9.18 21.82 -6.87
CA GLN A 5 -9.29 20.49 -7.49
C GLN A 5 -8.20 19.54 -6.98
N PHE A 6 -6.99 20.04 -6.74
CA PHE A 6 -5.90 19.24 -6.16
C PHE A 6 -6.18 18.88 -4.71
N GLU A 7 -6.66 19.82 -3.90
CA GLU A 7 -7.06 19.57 -2.51
C GLU A 7 -8.15 18.50 -2.44
N ASN A 8 -9.17 18.60 -3.28
CA ASN A 8 -10.23 17.58 -3.38
C ASN A 8 -9.66 16.20 -3.75
N LEU A 9 -8.70 16.15 -4.69
CA LEU A 9 -8.04 14.91 -5.09
C LEU A 9 -7.24 14.33 -3.92
N ARG A 10 -6.46 15.16 -3.21
CA ARG A 10 -5.69 14.74 -2.03
C ARG A 10 -6.62 14.14 -0.98
N ASP A 11 -7.71 14.82 -0.66
CA ASP A 11 -8.64 14.41 0.39
C ASP A 11 -9.41 13.13 0.01
N GLU A 12 -9.74 12.98 -1.28
CA GLU A 12 -10.27 11.72 -1.83
C GLU A 12 -9.30 10.56 -1.55
N PHE A 13 -8.02 10.73 -1.88
CA PHE A 13 -7.01 9.71 -1.67
C PHE A 13 -6.77 9.38 -0.19
N LEU A 14 -6.65 10.39 0.67
CA LEU A 14 -6.47 10.19 2.11
C LEU A 14 -7.63 9.40 2.72
N THR A 15 -8.86 9.71 2.31
CA THR A 15 -10.06 9.00 2.78
C THR A 15 -10.05 7.53 2.37
N HIS A 16 -9.67 7.24 1.12
CA HIS A 16 -9.63 5.89 0.60
C HIS A 16 -8.45 5.08 1.14
N GLU A 17 -7.28 5.70 1.34
CA GLU A 17 -6.11 5.07 1.97
C GLU A 17 -6.44 4.49 3.34
N ALA A 18 -7.05 5.31 4.20
CA ALA A 18 -7.49 4.88 5.53
C ALA A 18 -8.48 3.70 5.45
N ARG A 19 -9.49 3.80 4.58
CA ARG A 19 -10.48 2.73 4.39
C ARG A 19 -9.86 1.43 3.88
N ILE A 20 -8.94 1.49 2.92
CA ILE A 20 -8.27 0.31 2.37
C ILE A 20 -7.40 -0.34 3.44
N LEU A 21 -6.65 0.45 4.20
CA LEU A 21 -5.79 -0.05 5.27
C LEU A 21 -6.59 -0.74 6.38
N ASP A 22 -7.79 -0.23 6.68
CA ASP A 22 -8.71 -0.83 7.66
C ASP A 22 -9.50 -2.02 7.10
N TRP A 23 -9.85 -2.02 5.82
CA TRP A 23 -10.53 -3.16 5.18
C TRP A 23 -9.60 -4.37 5.05
N LYS A 24 -8.37 -4.16 4.53
CA LYS A 24 -7.36 -5.23 4.41
C LYS A 24 -6.94 -5.80 5.77
N ARG A 25 -7.04 -5.02 6.85
CA ARG A 25 -6.85 -5.52 8.22
C ARG A 25 -7.82 -6.68 8.53
N GLY A 26 -9.09 -6.52 8.17
CA GLY A 26 -10.13 -7.51 8.48
C GLY A 26 -9.92 -8.88 7.84
N GLU A 27 -9.13 -8.96 6.76
CA GLU A 27 -8.85 -10.22 6.07
C GLU A 27 -7.72 -11.04 6.70
N TYR A 28 -6.80 -10.42 7.44
CA TYR A 28 -5.53 -11.07 7.82
C TYR A 28 -5.18 -11.05 9.31
N SER A 29 -5.73 -10.14 10.12
CA SER A 29 -5.46 -10.16 11.56
C SER A 29 -6.69 -9.77 12.39
N PRO A 30 -7.27 -10.71 13.17
CA PRO A 30 -8.21 -10.36 14.23
C PRO A 30 -7.53 -9.64 15.41
N ASN A 31 -6.20 -9.62 15.44
CA ASN A 31 -5.38 -9.03 16.51
C ASN A 31 -4.82 -7.67 16.08
N GLU A 32 -4.53 -6.82 17.05
CA GLU A 32 -4.12 -5.41 16.88
C GLU A 32 -2.81 -5.19 16.09
N ASP A 33 -2.14 -6.28 15.69
CA ASP A 33 -0.84 -6.30 15.05
C ASP A 33 -0.91 -6.03 13.53
N ARG A 34 -0.55 -4.80 13.15
CA ARG A 34 -0.51 -4.36 11.75
C ARG A 34 0.62 -4.99 10.92
N LEU A 35 1.61 -5.62 11.56
CA LEU A 35 2.82 -6.15 10.90
C LEU A 35 2.91 -7.68 10.91
N GLN A 36 1.90 -8.37 11.45
CA GLN A 36 1.90 -9.83 11.58
C GLN A 36 2.21 -10.56 10.26
N ASN A 37 1.55 -10.20 9.17
CA ASN A 37 1.76 -10.83 7.86
C ASN A 37 3.19 -10.61 7.32
N PHE A 38 3.78 -9.44 7.57
CA PHE A 38 5.17 -9.17 7.21
C PHE A 38 6.13 -10.07 8.00
N ARG A 39 5.88 -10.27 9.30
CA ARG A 39 6.66 -11.21 10.13
C ARG A 39 6.57 -12.65 9.66
N GLU A 40 5.36 -13.12 9.36
CA GLU A 40 5.14 -14.49 8.90
C GLU A 40 5.90 -14.75 7.58
N VAL A 41 5.79 -13.82 6.62
CA VAL A 41 6.51 -13.95 5.34
C VAL A 41 8.02 -13.80 5.53
N ALA A 42 8.48 -12.87 6.37
CA ALA A 42 9.88 -12.72 6.72
C ALA A 42 10.45 -14.02 7.30
N ALA A 43 9.75 -14.64 8.26
CA ALA A 43 10.13 -15.91 8.88
C ALA A 43 10.19 -17.06 7.86
N LEU A 44 9.24 -17.11 6.92
CA LEU A 44 9.21 -18.15 5.87
C LEU A 44 10.31 -17.96 4.81
N THR A 45 10.72 -16.73 4.54
CA THR A 45 11.62 -16.40 3.41
C THR A 45 13.05 -16.08 3.84
N GLY A 46 13.29 -15.85 5.14
CA GLY A 46 14.57 -15.38 5.67
C GLY A 46 14.86 -13.91 5.34
N LEU A 47 13.87 -13.15 4.88
CA LEU A 47 13.99 -11.72 4.60
C LEU A 47 13.69 -10.89 5.84
N ARG A 48 14.11 -9.62 5.83
CA ARG A 48 13.68 -8.61 6.80
C ARG A 48 12.26 -8.12 6.49
N LEU A 49 11.55 -7.59 7.48
CA LEU A 49 10.20 -7.06 7.30
C LEU A 49 10.17 -5.93 6.27
N SER A 50 11.17 -5.04 6.31
CA SER A 50 11.33 -3.94 5.36
C SER A 50 11.57 -4.44 3.93
N GLU A 51 12.25 -5.57 3.77
CA GLU A 51 12.46 -6.21 2.46
C GLU A 51 11.16 -6.79 1.91
N VAL A 52 10.37 -7.46 2.75
CA VAL A 52 9.04 -7.95 2.38
C VAL A 52 8.13 -6.78 1.97
N ALA A 53 8.09 -5.71 2.77
CA ALA A 53 7.30 -4.52 2.50
C ALA A 53 7.72 -3.83 1.19
N LEU A 54 9.02 -3.72 0.93
CA LEU A 54 9.54 -3.17 -0.31
C LEU A 54 9.14 -4.02 -1.52
N ILE A 55 9.21 -5.34 -1.44
CA ILE A 55 8.79 -6.23 -2.54
C ILE A 55 7.30 -6.02 -2.86
N TRP A 56 6.44 -5.93 -1.85
CA TRP A 56 5.01 -5.70 -2.05
C TRP A 56 4.71 -4.29 -2.55
N LEU A 57 5.45 -3.26 -2.11
CA LEU A 57 5.41 -1.92 -2.70
C LEU A 57 5.75 -1.97 -4.20
N LEU A 58 6.84 -2.67 -4.56
CA LEU A 58 7.30 -2.75 -5.94
C LEU A 58 6.26 -3.39 -6.87
N LYS A 59 5.45 -4.35 -6.39
CA LYS A 59 4.30 -4.88 -7.14
C LYS A 59 3.32 -3.76 -7.54
N HIS A 60 2.99 -2.85 -6.63
CA HIS A 60 2.11 -1.72 -6.93
C HIS A 60 2.78 -0.71 -7.89
N ILE A 61 4.06 -0.41 -7.68
CA ILE A 61 4.83 0.48 -8.58
C ILE A 61 4.91 -0.10 -10.00
N GLN A 62 5.16 -1.40 -10.16
CA GLN A 62 5.18 -2.05 -11.48
C GLN A 62 3.83 -1.94 -12.19
N SER A 63 2.74 -2.12 -11.45
CA SER A 63 1.38 -2.00 -11.94
C SER A 63 1.04 -0.57 -12.40
N ILE A 64 1.47 0.44 -11.63
CA ILE A 64 1.34 1.86 -12.00
C ILE A 64 2.22 2.18 -13.21
N ALA A 65 3.46 1.72 -13.23
CA ALA A 65 4.39 1.94 -14.35
C ALA A 65 3.85 1.37 -15.66
N LEU A 66 3.21 0.19 -15.62
CA LEU A 66 2.55 -0.39 -16.78
C LEU A 66 1.41 0.51 -17.29
N ALA A 67 0.54 1.00 -16.40
CA ALA A 67 -0.55 1.91 -16.75
C ALA A 67 -0.03 3.21 -17.38
N VAL A 68 1.01 3.82 -16.79
CA VAL A 68 1.65 5.03 -17.32
C VAL A 68 2.29 4.78 -18.69
N ARG A 69 3.06 3.69 -18.83
CA ARG A 69 3.77 3.36 -20.07
C ARG A 69 2.82 3.07 -21.23
N THR A 70 1.71 2.40 -20.96
CA THR A 70 0.76 1.98 -22.01
C THR A 70 -0.33 3.02 -22.28
N GLY A 71 -0.56 3.94 -21.34
CA GLY A 71 -1.74 4.82 -21.38
C GLY A 71 -3.06 4.09 -21.13
N ASN A 72 -3.03 2.77 -20.91
CA ASN A 72 -4.22 1.94 -20.73
C ASN A 72 -4.52 1.75 -19.24
N TYR A 73 -5.47 2.54 -18.74
CA TYR A 73 -5.96 2.42 -17.38
C TYR A 73 -7.36 2.97 -17.22
N THR A 74 -8.08 2.45 -16.24
CA THR A 74 -9.35 3.03 -15.77
C THR A 74 -9.05 3.91 -14.55
N TRP A 75 -9.31 5.21 -14.67
CA TRP A 75 -9.17 6.18 -13.58
C TRP A 75 -10.33 6.08 -12.58
N ALA A 76 -10.37 4.96 -11.86
CA ALA A 76 -11.36 4.64 -10.84
C ALA A 76 -10.71 3.92 -9.66
N TRP A 77 -11.46 3.75 -8.57
CA TRP A 77 -11.06 2.94 -7.41
C TRP A 77 -11.11 1.44 -7.74
N THR A 78 -12.22 0.99 -8.34
CA THR A 78 -12.42 -0.40 -8.74
C THR A 78 -12.80 -0.50 -10.23
N THR A 79 -12.66 -1.70 -10.77
CA THR A 79 -13.04 -2.10 -12.13
C THR A 79 -13.70 -3.48 -12.05
N GLU A 80 -14.33 -3.94 -13.13
CA GLU A 80 -14.86 -5.32 -13.20
C GLU A 80 -13.77 -6.39 -12.98
N GLY A 81 -12.52 -6.09 -13.37
CA GLY A 81 -11.37 -6.99 -13.23
C GLY A 81 -10.55 -6.79 -11.95
N GLY A 82 -11.03 -6.02 -10.96
CA GLY A 82 -10.32 -5.76 -9.70
C GLY A 82 -9.94 -4.28 -9.52
N GLU A 83 -8.72 -4.01 -9.05
CA GLU A 83 -8.30 -2.66 -8.62
C GLU A 83 -8.08 -1.71 -9.81
N GLY A 84 -8.71 -0.54 -9.76
CA GLY A 84 -8.48 0.57 -10.68
C GLY A 84 -7.20 1.35 -10.34
N LEU A 85 -6.81 2.30 -11.21
CA LEU A 85 -5.52 3.00 -11.03
C LEU A 85 -5.48 3.86 -9.76
N LYS A 86 -6.61 4.44 -9.32
CA LYS A 86 -6.66 5.21 -8.06
C LYS A 86 -6.31 4.33 -6.86
N GLN A 87 -6.91 3.14 -6.78
CA GLN A 87 -6.63 2.20 -5.69
C GLN A 87 -5.17 1.72 -5.71
N ARG A 88 -4.60 1.42 -6.87
CA ARG A 88 -3.19 1.01 -6.98
C ARG A 88 -2.22 2.08 -6.47
N ILE A 89 -2.52 3.36 -6.74
CA ILE A 89 -1.74 4.50 -6.23
C ILE A 89 -1.91 4.63 -4.71
N ALA A 90 -3.14 4.51 -4.20
CA ALA A 90 -3.41 4.53 -2.76
C ALA A 90 -2.72 3.36 -2.02
N ASP A 91 -2.72 2.16 -2.60
CA ASP A 91 -2.00 1.01 -2.07
C ASP A 91 -0.49 1.28 -2.00
N ALA A 92 0.11 1.86 -3.04
CA ALA A 92 1.52 2.23 -2.99
C ALA A 92 1.83 3.21 -1.84
N ARG A 93 0.93 4.19 -1.58
CA ARG A 93 1.06 5.12 -0.45
C ARG A 93 0.92 4.41 0.90
N ASN A 94 -0.06 3.52 1.04
CA ASN A 94 -0.20 2.68 2.23
C ASN A 94 1.03 1.78 2.45
N TYR A 95 1.62 1.24 1.39
CA TYR A 95 2.83 0.42 1.48
C TYR A 95 4.07 1.22 1.85
N LEU A 96 4.16 2.50 1.49
CA LEU A 96 5.21 3.38 2.00
C LEU A 96 5.05 3.60 3.52
N LEU A 97 3.82 3.75 4.02
CA LEU A 97 3.56 3.82 5.46
C LEU A 97 3.91 2.50 6.17
N LEU A 98 3.52 1.35 5.60
CA LEU A 98 3.86 0.04 6.16
C LEU A 98 5.37 -0.23 6.13
N LEU A 99 6.07 0.19 5.08
CA LEU A 99 7.53 0.13 5.02
C LEU A 99 8.18 0.95 6.13
N ALA A 100 7.67 2.17 6.39
CA ALA A 100 8.15 2.98 7.51
C ALA A 100 7.95 2.28 8.85
N ALA A 101 6.78 1.66 9.07
CA ALA A 101 6.51 0.87 10.28
C ALA A 101 7.46 -0.33 10.43
N CYS A 102 7.74 -1.07 9.34
CA CYS A 102 8.72 -2.15 9.36
C CYS A 102 10.13 -1.66 9.74
N LEU A 103 10.56 -0.53 9.17
CA LEU A 103 11.87 0.07 9.47
C LEU A 103 11.95 0.58 10.92
N GLU A 104 10.87 1.15 11.45
CA GLU A 104 10.79 1.58 12.85
C GLU A 104 10.88 0.38 13.81
N GLU A 105 10.19 -0.72 13.50
CA GLU A 105 10.29 -1.96 14.29
C GLU A 105 11.69 -2.58 14.25
N GLU A 106 12.31 -2.66 13.07
CA GLU A 106 13.69 -3.15 12.91
C GLU A 106 14.71 -2.24 13.62
N GLY A 107 14.49 -0.93 13.61
CA GLY A 107 15.32 0.05 14.31
C GLY A 107 15.17 -0.01 15.84
N GLY A 108 13.93 -0.23 16.32
CA GLY A 108 13.61 -0.39 17.74
C GLY A 108 14.08 -1.71 18.36
N GLN A 109 14.42 -2.72 17.54
CA GLN A 109 15.08 -3.95 17.99
C GLN A 109 16.60 -3.81 18.20
N ASN A 110 17.18 -2.63 17.92
CA ASN A 110 18.61 -2.34 18.11
C ASN A 110 18.93 -1.44 19.33
N VAL A 111 18.02 -1.35 20.32
CA VAL A 111 18.24 -0.65 21.60
C VAL A 111 18.03 -1.58 22.78
#